data_AF-A0A6G3Z4V4-F1
#
_entry.id   AF-A0A6G3Z4V4-F1
#
_cell.length_a   1.000
_cell.length_b   1.000
_cell.length_c   1.000
_cell.angle_alpha   90.00
_cell.angle_beta   90.00
_cell.angle_gamma   90.00
#
_symmetry.space_group_name_H-M   'P 1'
#
loop_
_entity.id
_entity.type
_entity.pdbx_description
1 polymer ?
#
loop_
_entity_poly.entity_id
_entity_poly.type
_entity_poly.pdbx_seq_one_letter_code
_entity_poly.pdbx_strand_id
1 'polypeptide(L)'
;MVDANSLTEQNPSQTDLIIEEVEDDSPLEIAPEKRRVRTEKQDVPVETLVSWVNRGKLNLQPDFQRNFVWNSGKASRLVESLLLAIPIPVIYVAEESNRTYSVVDGQQRLTSVCSFVNGKFPNGQNFKLSGLQVLTDLNRKAFGDLNTELQEEILNFTLRLIIIEKDSDPDVKFEVFERLNLGAEKLNDQEVRNCVYRGNYNELLRLLSQNQYLLDIFQSKEPHTRMADRQLILRFFAMWRNTHHNYKGPTKRFLNTEMELHRTLSEE
;
A
#
# COMPACT_ATOMS: atom_id res chain seq x y z
N MET A 1 49.12 1.40 -18.43
CA MET A 1 49.34 1.59 -16.99
C MET A 1 48.00 1.97 -16.40
N VAL A 2 47.54 1.10 -15.51
CA VAL A 2 46.33 1.03 -14.68
C VAL A 2 45.48 2.30 -14.53
N ASP A 3 44.19 2.12 -14.80
CA ASP A 3 43.06 2.98 -14.50
C ASP A 3 43.03 3.41 -13.02
N ALA A 4 42.95 4.72 -12.78
CA ALA A 4 42.65 5.27 -11.45
C ALA A 4 41.13 5.26 -11.25
N ASN A 5 40.70 4.34 -10.40
CA ASN A 5 39.33 4.08 -9.97
C ASN A 5 38.44 5.33 -9.86
N SER A 6 37.33 5.27 -10.61
CA SER A 6 36.07 5.92 -10.32
C SER A 6 35.61 5.51 -8.92
N LEU A 7 35.78 6.41 -7.95
CA LEU A 7 35.05 6.34 -6.69
C LEU A 7 33.62 6.79 -6.99
N THR A 8 32.73 5.81 -7.14
CA THR A 8 31.29 6.02 -7.04
C THR A 8 31.01 6.68 -5.69
N GLU A 9 30.56 7.93 -5.72
CA GLU A 9 29.94 8.60 -4.57
C GLU A 9 28.71 7.79 -4.15
N GLN A 10 28.89 6.91 -3.17
CA GLN A 10 27.77 6.33 -2.43
C GLN A 10 27.14 7.44 -1.60
N ASN A 11 25.86 7.68 -1.86
CA ASN A 11 25.03 8.65 -1.14
C ASN A 11 24.91 8.21 0.34
N PRO A 12 25.49 8.92 1.33
CA PRO A 12 25.70 8.38 2.68
C PRO A 12 24.58 8.78 3.66
N SER A 13 23.30 8.60 3.33
CA SER A 13 22.20 9.16 4.16
C SER A 13 21.03 8.25 4.51
N GLN A 14 21.24 6.94 4.66
CA GLN A 14 20.35 6.11 5.47
C GLN A 14 21.22 5.19 6.30
N THR A 15 21.32 5.44 7.60
CA THR A 15 21.64 4.36 8.54
C THR A 15 20.50 3.37 8.38
N ASP A 16 20.77 2.19 7.83
CA ASP A 16 19.74 1.16 7.67
C ASP A 16 19.29 0.74 9.07
N LEU A 17 18.18 1.30 9.54
CA LEU A 17 17.45 0.82 10.71
C LEU A 17 16.87 -0.54 10.34
N ILE A 18 17.70 -1.58 10.46
CA ILE A 18 17.30 -2.96 10.19
C ILE A 18 16.67 -3.50 11.46
N ILE A 19 15.36 -3.68 11.41
CA ILE A 19 14.63 -4.43 12.42
C ILE A 19 14.54 -5.86 11.91
N GLU A 20 15.30 -6.78 12.52
CA GLU A 20 15.11 -8.19 12.27
C GLU A 20 13.70 -8.60 12.72
N GLU A 21 12.87 -9.02 11.76
CA GLU A 21 11.60 -9.66 12.01
C GLU A 21 11.89 -11.13 12.35
N VAL A 22 11.56 -11.53 13.57
CA VAL A 22 11.59 -12.95 13.96
C VAL A 22 10.29 -13.56 13.48
N GLU A 23 10.39 -14.61 12.66
CA GLU A 23 9.20 -15.37 12.24
C GLU A 23 8.48 -15.94 13.47
N ASP A 24 7.17 -15.71 13.49
CA ASP A 24 6.28 -16.24 14.50
C ASP A 24 5.45 -17.37 13.90
N ASP A 25 5.90 -18.61 14.10
CA ASP A 25 5.20 -19.82 13.65
C ASP A 25 4.16 -20.33 14.67
N SER A 26 3.91 -19.59 15.76
CA SER A 26 2.89 -20.02 16.71
C SER A 26 1.50 -20.00 16.03
N PRO A 27 0.58 -20.91 16.39
CA PRO A 27 -0.75 -20.94 15.80
C PRO A 27 -1.61 -19.77 16.32
N LEU A 28 -2.43 -19.16 15.46
CA LEU A 28 -3.38 -18.12 15.87
C LEU A 28 -4.54 -18.72 16.67
N GLU A 29 -4.80 -18.20 17.86
CA GLU A 29 -5.90 -18.66 18.74
C GLU A 29 -7.22 -17.95 18.39
N ILE A 30 -7.74 -18.25 17.20
CA ILE A 30 -8.97 -17.62 16.68
C ILE A 30 -10.14 -18.59 16.80
N ALA A 31 -11.29 -18.10 17.27
CA ALA A 31 -12.51 -18.89 17.37
C ALA A 31 -12.91 -19.45 15.98
N PRO A 32 -13.33 -20.73 15.84
CA PRO A 32 -13.54 -21.38 14.55
C PRO A 32 -14.39 -20.58 13.54
N GLU A 33 -15.42 -19.90 14.02
CA GLU A 33 -16.34 -19.08 13.24
C GLU A 33 -15.71 -17.79 12.68
N LYS A 34 -14.60 -17.32 13.27
CA LYS A 34 -13.87 -16.10 12.87
C LYS A 34 -12.69 -16.38 11.93
N ARG A 35 -12.31 -17.64 11.74
CA ARG A 35 -11.14 -18.05 10.93
C ARG A 35 -11.29 -17.81 9.43
N ARG A 36 -12.51 -17.60 8.92
CA ARG A 36 -12.75 -17.37 7.49
C ARG A 36 -12.86 -15.88 7.21
N VAL A 37 -12.05 -15.40 6.28
CA VAL A 37 -12.24 -14.06 5.70
C VAL A 37 -13.49 -14.06 4.83
N ARG A 38 -14.35 -13.07 5.06
CA ARG A 38 -15.51 -12.83 4.21
C ARG A 38 -15.09 -11.92 3.07
N THR A 39 -15.41 -12.35 1.84
CA THR A 39 -15.06 -11.61 0.64
C THR A 39 -16.23 -11.52 -0.31
N GLU A 40 -16.44 -10.33 -0.87
CA GLU A 40 -17.34 -10.09 -1.99
C GLU A 40 -16.54 -9.95 -3.29
N LYS A 41 -17.09 -10.40 -4.41
CA LYS A 41 -16.48 -10.26 -5.74
C LYS A 41 -17.30 -9.31 -6.57
N GLN A 42 -16.65 -8.33 -7.18
CA GLN A 42 -17.32 -7.35 -8.03
C GLN A 42 -16.47 -7.05 -9.27
N ASP A 43 -17.08 -7.10 -10.45
CA ASP A 43 -16.44 -6.60 -11.68
C ASP A 43 -16.87 -5.14 -11.86
N VAL A 44 -15.91 -4.22 -11.83
CA VAL A 44 -16.17 -2.77 -11.79
C VAL A 44 -15.56 -2.09 -13.02
N PRO A 45 -16.34 -1.31 -13.80
CA PRO A 45 -15.79 -0.53 -14.91
C PRO A 45 -14.76 0.50 -14.44
N VAL A 46 -13.76 0.76 -15.29
CA VAL A 46 -12.74 1.79 -15.03
C VAL A 46 -13.37 3.14 -14.74
N GLU A 47 -14.40 3.55 -15.49
CA GLU A 47 -15.10 4.82 -15.24
C GLU A 47 -15.61 4.92 -13.79
N THR A 48 -16.20 3.83 -13.28
CA THR A 48 -16.72 3.77 -11.92
C THR A 48 -15.58 3.83 -10.90
N LEU A 49 -14.46 3.15 -11.15
CA LEU A 49 -13.28 3.20 -10.29
C LEU A 49 -12.69 4.60 -10.23
N VAL A 50 -12.56 5.28 -11.37
CA VAL A 50 -12.10 6.68 -11.44
C VAL A 50 -13.03 7.59 -10.64
N SER A 51 -14.35 7.43 -10.80
CA SER A 51 -15.33 8.16 -10.01
C SER A 51 -15.19 7.91 -8.50
N TRP A 52 -14.98 6.64 -8.10
CA TRP A 52 -14.78 6.29 -6.69
C TRP A 52 -13.53 6.92 -6.09
N VAL A 53 -12.43 6.97 -6.85
CA VAL A 53 -11.19 7.63 -6.42
C VAL A 53 -11.40 9.13 -6.29
N ASN A 54 -11.96 9.77 -7.32
CA ASN A 54 -12.15 11.22 -7.37
C ASN A 54 -13.07 11.74 -6.25
N ARG A 55 -14.04 10.93 -5.80
CA ARG A 55 -14.95 11.28 -4.69
C ARG A 55 -14.50 10.76 -3.31
N GLY A 56 -13.31 10.16 -3.21
CA GLY A 56 -12.78 9.62 -1.96
C GLY A 56 -13.46 8.34 -1.45
N LYS A 57 -14.25 7.64 -2.28
CA LYS A 57 -14.82 6.33 -1.94
C LYS A 57 -13.77 5.22 -1.98
N LEU A 58 -12.79 5.30 -2.88
CA LEU A 58 -11.67 4.36 -2.97
C LEU A 58 -10.36 5.09 -2.72
N ASN A 59 -9.71 4.77 -1.60
CA ASN A 59 -8.39 5.27 -1.28
C ASN A 59 -7.31 4.41 -1.94
N LEU A 60 -6.64 4.96 -2.96
CA LEU A 60 -5.52 4.30 -3.66
C LEU A 60 -4.20 4.37 -2.87
N GLN A 61 -4.01 5.42 -2.08
CA GLN A 61 -2.76 5.67 -1.37
C GLN A 61 -3.06 5.93 0.10
N PRO A 62 -3.52 4.91 0.83
CA PRO A 62 -3.62 5.02 2.26
C PRO A 62 -2.21 5.15 2.89
N ASP A 63 -2.11 5.75 4.07
CA ASP A 63 -0.84 6.19 4.70
C ASP A 63 0.17 5.07 4.98
N PHE A 64 -0.25 3.82 4.82
CA PHE A 64 0.55 2.60 4.98
C PHE A 64 1.16 2.09 3.68
N GLN A 65 0.66 2.52 2.53
CA GLN A 65 1.20 2.13 1.24
C GLN A 65 2.33 3.04 0.83
N ARG A 66 3.31 2.47 0.13
CA ARG A 66 4.40 3.23 -0.48
C ARG A 66 3.86 4.20 -1.55
N ASN A 67 4.72 5.16 -1.88
CA ASN A 67 4.49 6.04 -3.02
C ASN A 67 4.38 5.24 -4.33
N PHE A 68 3.76 5.84 -5.34
CA PHE A 68 3.73 5.28 -6.69
C PHE A 68 5.15 5.19 -7.27
N VAL A 69 5.55 3.99 -7.73
CA VAL A 69 6.93 3.69 -8.18
C VAL A 69 7.01 3.21 -9.63
N TRP A 70 5.87 2.96 -10.29
CA TRP A 70 5.90 2.57 -11.70
C TRP A 70 6.35 3.73 -12.57
N ASN A 71 7.30 3.46 -13.47
CA ASN A 71 7.68 4.44 -14.49
C ASN A 71 6.59 4.57 -15.58
N SER A 72 6.67 5.62 -16.38
CA SER A 72 5.69 5.93 -17.42
C SER A 72 5.50 4.78 -18.41
N GLY A 73 6.58 4.09 -18.80
CA GLY A 73 6.51 2.98 -19.75
C GLY A 73 5.79 1.75 -19.19
N LYS A 74 5.96 1.44 -17.90
CA LYS A 74 5.25 0.33 -17.23
C LYS A 74 3.76 0.66 -17.06
N ALA A 75 3.44 1.89 -16.65
CA ALA A 75 2.06 2.37 -16.58
C ALA A 75 1.38 2.38 -17.96
N SER A 76 2.09 2.80 -19.01
CA SER A 76 1.56 2.82 -20.38
C SER A 76 1.27 1.41 -20.92
N ARG A 77 2.13 0.43 -20.65
CA ARG A 77 1.90 -0.97 -21.03
C ARG A 77 0.65 -1.58 -20.36
N LEU A 78 0.29 -1.12 -19.16
CA LEU A 78 -0.98 -1.49 -18.55
C LEU A 78 -2.16 -0.92 -19.34
N VAL A 79 -2.09 0.34 -19.76
CA VAL A 79 -3.14 0.94 -20.60
C VAL A 79 -3.26 0.23 -21.95
N GLU A 80 -2.13 -0.12 -22.58
CA GLU A 80 -2.12 -0.95 -23.78
C GLU A 80 -2.78 -2.32 -23.53
N SER A 81 -2.60 -2.90 -22.34
CA SER A 81 -3.27 -4.16 -21.97
C SER A 81 -4.79 -4.01 -21.90
N LEU A 82 -5.31 -2.87 -21.44
CA LEU A 82 -6.76 -2.58 -21.44
C LEU A 82 -7.30 -2.54 -22.87
N LEU A 83 -6.65 -1.80 -23.76
CA LEU A 83 -7.03 -1.66 -25.17
C LEU A 83 -6.92 -2.98 -25.95
N LEU A 84 -5.99 -3.85 -25.58
CA LEU A 84 -5.84 -5.18 -26.16
C LEU A 84 -6.75 -6.24 -25.52
N ALA A 85 -7.64 -5.85 -24.62
CA ALA A 85 -8.51 -6.75 -23.85
C ALA A 85 -7.74 -7.88 -23.12
N ILE A 86 -6.50 -7.59 -22.68
CA ILE A 86 -5.68 -8.56 -21.94
C ILE A 86 -6.18 -8.63 -20.49
N PRO A 87 -6.41 -9.84 -19.94
CA PRO A 87 -6.84 -9.99 -18.56
C PRO A 87 -5.86 -9.35 -17.55
N ILE A 88 -6.38 -8.47 -16.71
CA ILE A 88 -5.62 -7.82 -15.64
C ILE A 88 -5.81 -8.63 -14.34
N PRO A 89 -4.72 -8.86 -13.56
CA PRO A 89 -4.84 -9.52 -12.26
C PRO A 89 -5.83 -8.82 -11.34
N VAL A 90 -6.54 -9.62 -10.55
CA VAL A 90 -7.54 -9.13 -9.59
C VAL A 90 -6.97 -8.05 -8.67
N ILE A 91 -7.84 -7.15 -8.24
CA ILE A 91 -7.53 -6.08 -7.30
C ILE A 91 -8.14 -6.46 -5.96
N TYR A 92 -7.36 -6.35 -4.88
CA TYR A 92 -7.88 -6.56 -3.53
C TYR A 92 -8.09 -5.23 -2.84
N VAL A 93 -9.27 -5.05 -2.25
CA VAL A 93 -9.60 -3.87 -1.45
C VAL A 93 -10.18 -4.29 -0.12
N ALA A 94 -9.93 -3.51 0.93
CA ALA A 94 -10.58 -3.67 2.23
C ALA A 94 -11.76 -2.70 2.33
N GLU A 95 -12.90 -3.17 2.85
CA GLU A 95 -14.01 -2.30 3.24
C GLU A 95 -13.72 -1.65 4.60
N GLU A 96 -13.91 -0.34 4.67
CA GLU A 96 -13.75 0.45 5.88
C GLU A 96 -15.06 0.60 6.66
N SER A 97 -14.98 1.01 7.93
CA SER A 97 -16.15 1.20 8.79
C SER A 97 -17.16 2.21 8.21
N ASN A 98 -16.67 3.23 7.51
CA ASN A 98 -17.45 4.28 6.86
C ASN A 98 -17.93 3.92 5.43
N ARG A 99 -17.90 2.64 5.04
CA ARG A 99 -18.30 2.14 3.69
C ARG A 99 -17.44 2.68 2.53
N THR A 100 -16.26 3.22 2.84
CA THR A 100 -15.21 3.46 1.83
C THR A 100 -14.38 2.19 1.63
N TYR A 101 -13.54 2.19 0.61
CA TYR A 101 -12.62 1.11 0.30
C TYR A 101 -11.19 1.61 0.32
N SER A 102 -10.27 0.71 0.57
CA SER A 102 -8.85 1.01 0.48
C SER A 102 -8.09 -0.14 -0.15
N VAL A 103 -7.15 0.21 -1.02
CA VAL A 103 -6.42 -0.79 -1.80
C VAL A 103 -5.47 -1.59 -0.90
N VAL A 104 -5.55 -2.91 -1.02
CA VAL A 104 -4.66 -3.88 -0.36
C VAL A 104 -3.62 -4.39 -1.36
N ASP A 105 -4.05 -4.82 -2.55
CA ASP A 105 -3.20 -5.18 -3.67
C ASP A 105 -3.69 -4.55 -4.97
N GLY A 106 -2.75 -4.25 -5.87
CA GLY A 106 -3.04 -3.66 -7.18
C GLY A 106 -3.02 -2.14 -7.20
N GLN A 107 -2.48 -1.49 -6.17
CA GLN A 107 -2.31 -0.04 -6.08
C GLN A 107 -1.72 0.55 -7.37
N GLN A 108 -0.55 0.08 -7.78
CA GLN A 108 0.16 0.63 -8.94
C GLN A 108 -0.67 0.46 -10.24
N ARG A 109 -1.47 -0.61 -10.34
CA ARG A 109 -2.36 -0.84 -11.48
C ARG A 109 -3.50 0.18 -11.49
N LEU A 110 -4.23 0.30 -10.38
CA LEU A 110 -5.33 1.25 -10.25
C LEU A 110 -4.88 2.70 -10.41
N THR A 111 -3.76 3.08 -9.78
CA THR A 111 -3.17 4.42 -9.91
C THR A 111 -2.81 4.70 -11.36
N SER A 112 -2.18 3.76 -12.07
CA SER A 112 -1.81 3.97 -13.49
C SER A 112 -3.04 4.23 -14.37
N VAL A 113 -4.10 3.43 -14.20
CA VAL A 113 -5.34 3.59 -14.97
C VAL A 113 -6.02 4.92 -14.65
N CYS A 114 -6.19 5.24 -13.36
CA CYS A 114 -6.80 6.50 -12.94
C CYS A 114 -5.98 7.71 -13.40
N SER A 115 -4.65 7.64 -13.29
CA SER A 115 -3.75 8.70 -13.74
C SER A 115 -3.80 8.93 -15.24
N PHE A 116 -3.98 7.88 -16.05
CA PHE A 116 -4.14 8.06 -17.49
C PHE A 116 -5.44 8.78 -17.83
N VAL A 117 -6.57 8.31 -17.27
CA VAL A 117 -7.90 8.93 -17.49
C VAL A 117 -7.93 10.38 -16.98
N ASN A 118 -7.37 10.64 -15.81
CA ASN A 118 -7.26 11.99 -15.24
C ASN A 118 -6.15 12.85 -15.89
N GLY A 119 -5.33 12.27 -16.78
CA GLY A 119 -4.28 12.95 -17.54
C GLY A 119 -3.01 13.31 -16.77
N LYS A 120 -2.86 12.90 -15.50
CA LYS A 120 -1.70 13.24 -14.65
C LYS A 120 -1.25 12.09 -13.75
N PHE A 121 0.06 11.91 -13.67
CA PHE A 121 0.70 11.07 -12.66
C PHE A 121 0.61 11.69 -11.26
N PRO A 122 0.79 10.90 -10.18
CA PRO A 122 0.77 11.40 -8.80
C PRO A 122 1.80 12.51 -8.52
N ASN A 123 2.92 12.54 -9.27
CA ASN A 123 3.94 13.57 -9.18
C ASN A 123 3.58 14.87 -9.95
N GLY A 124 2.36 14.97 -10.50
CA GLY A 124 1.86 16.13 -11.24
C GLY A 124 2.27 16.19 -12.72
N GLN A 125 3.13 15.28 -13.20
CA GLN A 125 3.51 15.22 -14.60
C GLN A 125 2.33 14.74 -15.47
N ASN A 126 2.22 15.28 -16.68
CA ASN A 126 1.20 14.85 -17.63
C ASN A 126 1.42 13.39 -18.04
N PHE A 127 0.35 12.61 -18.04
CA PHE A 127 0.39 11.22 -18.50
C PHE A 127 0.23 11.20 -20.02
N LYS A 128 1.30 10.80 -20.71
CA LYS A 128 1.25 10.41 -22.12
C LYS A 128 1.77 8.99 -22.29
N LEU A 129 1.14 8.22 -23.18
CA LEU A 129 1.54 6.85 -23.47
C LEU A 129 2.97 6.80 -23.97
N SER A 130 3.75 5.82 -23.52
CA SER A 130 5.16 5.65 -23.91
C SER A 130 5.58 4.19 -23.82
N GLY A 131 6.49 3.76 -24.70
CA GLY A 131 7.03 2.40 -24.68
C GLY A 131 6.03 1.30 -25.04
N LEU A 132 4.94 1.64 -25.73
CA LEU A 132 3.99 0.68 -26.29
C LEU A 132 4.65 -0.17 -27.37
N GLN A 133 4.28 -1.45 -27.46
CA GLN A 133 4.91 -2.43 -28.36
C GLN A 133 4.00 -2.85 -29.51
N VAL A 134 2.69 -2.91 -29.27
CA VAL A 134 1.68 -3.33 -30.25
C VAL A 134 0.98 -2.10 -30.81
N LEU A 135 0.49 -1.21 -29.95
CA LEU A 135 -0.23 0.02 -30.32
C LEU A 135 0.73 1.20 -30.40
N THR A 136 1.78 1.04 -31.21
CA THR A 136 2.91 1.98 -31.25
C THR A 136 2.52 3.39 -31.73
N ASP A 137 1.46 3.49 -32.52
CA ASP A 137 0.86 4.73 -33.03
C ASP A 137 0.17 5.57 -31.93
N LEU A 138 -0.15 4.95 -30.79
CA LEU A 138 -0.71 5.65 -29.62
C LEU A 138 0.37 6.26 -28.72
N ASN A 139 1.65 5.98 -28.95
CA ASN A 139 2.73 6.61 -28.19
C ASN A 139 2.65 8.15 -28.29
N ARG A 140 2.90 8.81 -27.15
CA ARG A 140 2.82 10.26 -26.89
C ARG A 140 1.41 10.84 -26.83
N LYS A 141 0.36 10.04 -26.97
CA LYS A 141 -1.03 10.48 -26.78
C LYS A 141 -1.41 10.49 -25.29
N ALA A 142 -2.10 11.53 -24.86
CA ALA A 142 -2.85 11.57 -23.60
C ALA A 142 -4.25 10.96 -23.83
N PHE A 143 -5.00 10.71 -22.74
CA PHE A 143 -6.36 10.17 -22.84
C PHE A 143 -7.26 11.03 -23.74
N GLY A 144 -7.23 12.35 -23.60
CA GLY A 144 -8.00 13.26 -24.45
C GLY A 144 -7.53 13.36 -25.91
N ASP A 145 -6.36 12.81 -26.26
CA ASP A 145 -5.87 12.75 -27.65
C ASP A 145 -6.34 11.46 -28.38
N LEU A 146 -6.98 10.53 -27.65
CA LEU A 146 -7.56 9.31 -28.23
C LEU A 146 -8.90 9.63 -28.89
N ASN A 147 -9.29 8.84 -29.90
CA ASN A 147 -10.66 8.91 -30.43
C ASN A 147 -11.67 8.40 -29.39
N THR A 148 -12.95 8.73 -29.60
CA THR A 148 -14.02 8.37 -28.66
C THR A 148 -14.10 6.85 -28.46
N GLU A 149 -13.88 6.07 -29.51
CA GLU A 149 -13.95 4.61 -29.44
C GLU A 149 -12.92 4.03 -28.45
N LEU A 150 -11.65 4.45 -28.53
CA LEU A 150 -10.60 3.98 -27.61
C LEU A 150 -10.80 4.50 -26.18
N GLN A 151 -11.35 5.71 -26.02
CA GLN A 151 -11.70 6.23 -24.69
C GLN A 151 -12.77 5.36 -24.04
N GLU A 152 -13.83 5.02 -24.78
CA GLU A 152 -14.90 4.13 -24.34
C GLU A 152 -14.40 2.72 -24.02
N GLU A 153 -13.49 2.17 -24.83
CA GLU A 153 -12.87 0.86 -24.54
C GLU A 153 -12.16 0.85 -23.19
N ILE A 154 -11.41 1.92 -22.88
CA ILE A 154 -10.72 2.04 -21.58
C ILE A 154 -11.72 2.21 -20.44
N LEU A 155 -12.71 3.09 -20.59
CA LEU A 155 -13.69 3.40 -19.54
C LEU A 155 -14.59 2.21 -19.19
N ASN A 156 -14.98 1.43 -20.21
CA ASN A 156 -15.85 0.26 -20.08
C ASN A 156 -15.09 -1.02 -19.69
N PHE A 157 -13.75 -1.02 -19.75
CA PHE A 157 -12.96 -2.16 -19.29
C PHE A 157 -13.29 -2.46 -17.82
N THR A 158 -13.59 -3.73 -17.51
CA THR A 158 -13.94 -4.14 -16.15
C THR A 158 -12.74 -4.73 -15.42
N LEU A 159 -12.46 -4.20 -14.23
CA LEU A 159 -11.48 -4.75 -13.32
C LEU A 159 -12.19 -5.56 -12.23
N ARG A 160 -11.70 -6.77 -11.98
CA ARG A 160 -12.22 -7.64 -10.92
C ARG A 160 -11.67 -7.22 -9.57
N LEU A 161 -12.57 -6.82 -8.67
CA LEU A 161 -12.30 -6.53 -7.27
C LEU A 161 -12.69 -7.72 -6.39
N ILE A 162 -11.82 -8.02 -5.43
CA ILE A 162 -12.12 -8.86 -4.28
C ILE A 162 -12.14 -7.94 -3.06
N ILE A 163 -13.33 -7.73 -2.51
CA ILE A 163 -13.58 -6.85 -1.37
C ILE A 163 -13.48 -7.69 -0.11
N ILE A 164 -12.55 -7.36 0.76
CA ILE A 164 -12.39 -7.98 2.08
C ILE A 164 -13.29 -7.22 3.05
N GLU A 165 -14.32 -7.88 3.54
CA GLU A 165 -15.35 -7.24 4.37
C GLU A 165 -14.78 -6.82 5.73
N LYS A 166 -15.30 -5.69 6.24
CA LYS A 166 -14.88 -5.12 7.53
C LYS A 166 -15.15 -6.04 8.73
N ASP A 167 -16.09 -6.98 8.62
CA ASP A 167 -16.49 -7.88 9.71
C ASP A 167 -15.54 -9.09 9.87
N SER A 168 -14.53 -9.23 8.99
CA SER A 168 -13.51 -10.27 9.15
C SER A 168 -12.60 -9.97 10.35
N ASP A 169 -12.15 -11.02 11.03
CA ASP A 169 -11.26 -10.92 12.19
C ASP A 169 -9.91 -10.24 11.81
N PRO A 170 -9.40 -9.28 12.62
CA PRO A 170 -8.22 -8.51 12.28
C PRO A 170 -6.97 -9.34 12.05
N ASP A 171 -6.72 -10.37 12.85
CA ASP A 171 -5.53 -11.23 12.70
C ASP A 171 -5.63 -12.08 11.43
N VAL A 172 -6.84 -12.53 11.08
CA VAL A 172 -7.05 -13.23 9.80
C VAL A 172 -6.90 -12.28 8.61
N LYS A 173 -7.35 -11.02 8.73
CA LYS A 173 -7.10 -10.00 7.68
C LYS A 173 -5.61 -9.75 7.52
N PHE A 174 -4.86 -9.65 8.62
CA PHE A 174 -3.41 -9.49 8.60
C PHE A 174 -2.73 -10.60 7.82
N GLU A 175 -3.04 -11.85 8.15
CA GLU A 175 -2.54 -13.05 7.43
C GLU A 175 -2.89 -13.04 5.95
N VAL A 176 -4.14 -12.68 5.61
CA VAL A 176 -4.55 -12.61 4.20
C VAL A 176 -3.79 -11.50 3.48
N PHE A 177 -3.61 -10.35 4.10
CA PHE A 177 -2.89 -9.23 3.48
C PHE A 177 -1.43 -9.61 3.26
N GLU A 178 -0.75 -10.24 4.22
CA GLU A 178 0.61 -10.75 4.02
C GLU A 178 0.68 -11.72 2.83
N ARG A 179 -0.26 -12.66 2.73
CA ARG A 179 -0.28 -13.67 1.65
C ARG A 179 -0.57 -13.07 0.28
N LEU A 180 -1.43 -12.07 0.21
CA LEU A 180 -1.75 -11.39 -1.05
C LEU A 180 -0.59 -10.52 -1.55
N ASN A 181 0.21 -9.98 -0.64
CA ASN A 181 1.39 -9.17 -0.95
C ASN A 181 2.60 -9.99 -1.43
N LEU A 182 2.50 -11.31 -1.57
CA LEU A 182 3.63 -12.18 -1.97
C LEU A 182 4.06 -12.04 -3.45
N GLY A 183 3.23 -11.45 -4.32
CA GLY A 183 3.52 -11.32 -5.76
C GLY A 183 4.24 -10.02 -6.18
N ALA A 184 4.31 -9.03 -5.30
CA ALA A 184 5.01 -7.75 -5.50
C ALA A 184 6.15 -7.62 -4.47
N GLU A 185 6.85 -6.48 -4.42
CA GLU A 185 7.72 -6.20 -3.27
C GLU A 185 6.89 -6.27 -1.97
N LYS A 186 7.19 -7.28 -1.15
CA LYS A 186 6.47 -7.63 0.08
C LYS A 186 6.35 -6.41 1.01
N LEU A 187 5.15 -6.15 1.51
CA LEU A 187 4.96 -5.23 2.65
C LEU A 187 5.58 -5.85 3.90
N ASN A 188 6.21 -5.05 4.75
CA ASN A 188 6.69 -5.50 6.05
C ASN A 188 5.56 -5.50 7.06
N ASP A 189 5.80 -6.08 8.24
CA ASP A 189 4.76 -6.21 9.25
C ASP A 189 4.11 -4.87 9.60
N GLN A 190 4.89 -3.78 9.71
CA GLN A 190 4.37 -2.48 10.14
C GLN A 190 3.49 -1.84 9.06
N GLU A 191 3.83 -2.00 7.79
CA GLU A 191 2.99 -1.58 6.67
C GLU A 191 1.66 -2.36 6.66
N VAL A 192 1.69 -3.66 6.97
CA VAL A 192 0.46 -4.46 7.13
C VAL A 192 -0.33 -4.02 8.38
N ARG A 193 0.32 -3.73 9.52
CA ARG A 193 -0.35 -3.25 10.75
C ARG A 193 -1.12 -1.96 10.49
N ASN A 194 -0.49 -0.99 9.85
CA ASN A 194 -1.14 0.27 9.53
C ASN A 194 -2.33 0.08 8.57
N CYS A 195 -2.33 -0.99 7.75
CA CYS A 195 -3.44 -1.36 6.88
C CYS A 195 -4.63 -1.98 7.63
N VAL A 196 -4.35 -2.91 8.53
CA VAL A 196 -5.36 -3.70 9.26
C VAL A 196 -5.95 -2.91 10.43
N TYR A 197 -5.10 -2.25 11.23
CA TYR A 197 -5.47 -1.58 12.48
C TYR A 197 -5.55 -0.07 12.28
N ARG A 198 -6.55 0.40 11.51
CA ARG A 198 -6.63 1.82 11.12
C ARG A 198 -7.27 2.71 12.16
N GLY A 199 -6.55 3.71 12.62
CA GLY A 199 -7.13 4.86 13.30
C GLY A 199 -6.09 5.91 13.64
N ASN A 200 -6.43 6.85 14.52
CA ASN A 200 -5.58 7.99 14.87
C ASN A 200 -4.29 7.58 15.58
N TYR A 201 -4.14 6.33 16.03
CA TYR A 201 -2.87 5.85 16.56
C TYR A 201 -1.78 5.72 15.49
N ASN A 202 -2.13 5.34 14.26
CA ASN A 202 -1.18 5.35 13.13
C ASN A 202 -0.64 6.76 12.88
N GLU A 203 -1.52 7.75 13.01
CA GLU A 203 -1.17 9.15 12.85
C GLU A 203 -0.25 9.64 13.97
N LEU A 204 -0.51 9.25 15.23
CA LEU A 204 0.41 9.51 16.34
C LEU A 204 1.80 8.91 16.08
N LEU A 205 1.88 7.65 15.65
CA LEU A 205 3.15 7.01 15.33
C LEU A 205 3.90 7.74 14.21
N ARG A 206 3.17 8.22 13.19
CA ARG A 206 3.72 9.02 12.09
C ARG A 206 4.25 10.38 12.57
N LEU A 207 3.49 11.10 13.39
CA LEU A 207 3.89 12.40 13.94
C LEU A 207 5.12 12.26 14.84
N LEU A 208 5.17 11.21 15.67
CA LEU A 208 6.33 10.93 16.51
C LEU A 208 7.57 10.56 15.68
N SER A 209 7.41 9.83 14.58
CA SER A 209 8.56 9.47 13.73
C SER A 209 9.19 10.67 13.01
N GLN A 210 8.50 11.82 12.98
CA GLN A 210 9.00 13.10 12.45
C GLN A 210 9.64 13.97 13.54
N ASN A 211 9.61 13.56 14.80
CA ASN A 211 10.16 14.34 15.89
C ASN A 211 11.70 14.41 15.79
N GLN A 212 12.26 15.62 15.87
CA GLN A 212 13.70 15.84 15.71
C GLN A 212 14.55 15.03 16.70
N TYR A 213 14.11 14.90 17.96
CA TYR A 213 14.86 14.12 18.95
C TYR A 213 14.89 12.62 18.60
N LEU A 214 13.79 12.08 18.07
CA LEU A 214 13.74 10.68 17.62
C LEU A 214 14.57 10.48 16.36
N LEU A 215 14.53 11.42 15.41
CA LEU A 215 15.40 11.41 14.22
C LEU A 215 16.89 11.42 14.60
N ASP A 216 17.27 12.24 15.59
CA ASP A 216 18.64 12.30 16.11
C ASP A 216 19.04 10.98 16.79
N ILE A 217 18.16 10.38 17.60
CA ILE A 217 18.37 9.06 18.23
C ILE A 217 18.57 7.97 17.16
N PHE A 218 17.76 8.02 16.10
CA PHE A 218 17.81 7.10 14.97
C PHE A 218 18.94 7.39 13.99
N GLN A 219 19.69 8.47 14.19
CA GLN A 219 20.75 8.94 13.28
C GLN A 219 20.23 9.07 11.83
N SER A 220 19.02 9.61 11.69
CA SER A 220 18.36 9.85 10.40
C SER A 220 17.97 11.32 10.27
N LYS A 221 17.91 11.81 9.03
CA LYS A 221 17.40 13.16 8.73
C LYS A 221 15.91 13.18 8.44
N GLU A 222 15.37 12.04 8.03
CA GLU A 222 13.98 11.89 7.58
C GLU A 222 13.40 10.58 8.14
N PRO A 223 12.06 10.46 8.26
CA PRO A 223 11.40 9.21 8.62
C PRO A 223 11.79 8.04 7.70
N HIS A 224 11.82 6.83 8.26
CA HIS A 224 12.21 5.65 7.52
C HIS A 224 11.17 5.31 6.43
N THR A 225 11.63 5.09 5.20
CA THR A 225 10.75 4.85 4.03
C THR A 225 9.86 3.62 4.19
N ARG A 226 10.38 2.60 4.89
CA ARG A 226 9.69 1.34 5.22
C ARG A 226 9.13 1.32 6.66
N MET A 227 8.99 2.46 7.32
CA MET A 227 8.32 2.57 8.65
C MET A 227 8.98 1.81 9.81
N ALA A 228 10.28 1.51 9.73
CA ALA A 228 11.01 0.85 10.80
C ALA A 228 11.02 1.71 12.09
N ASP A 229 11.23 3.01 11.93
CA ASP A 229 11.07 4.03 12.97
C ASP A 229 9.71 3.94 13.69
N ARG A 230 8.60 3.85 12.94
CA ARG A 230 7.25 3.72 13.49
C ARG A 230 7.09 2.41 14.27
N GLN A 231 7.67 1.31 13.79
CA GLN A 231 7.65 0.03 14.51
C GLN A 231 8.42 0.10 15.83
N LEU A 232 9.55 0.81 15.90
CA LEU A 232 10.29 1.00 17.15
C LEU A 232 9.48 1.83 18.16
N ILE A 233 8.84 2.90 17.69
CA ILE A 233 7.96 3.72 18.54
C ILE A 233 6.78 2.88 19.04
N LEU A 234 6.18 2.05 18.19
CA LEU A 234 5.12 1.12 18.58
C LEU A 234 5.61 0.11 19.63
N ARG A 235 6.81 -0.47 19.43
CA ARG A 235 7.44 -1.38 20.41
C ARG A 235 7.61 -0.71 21.76
N PHE A 236 8.04 0.55 21.79
CA PHE A 236 8.15 1.32 23.03
C PHE A 236 6.80 1.44 23.74
N PHE A 237 5.74 1.86 23.05
CA PHE A 237 4.42 1.98 23.67
C PHE A 237 3.88 0.64 24.17
N ALA A 238 3.97 -0.40 23.34
CA ALA A 238 3.53 -1.74 23.71
C ALA A 238 4.21 -2.22 24.99
N MET A 239 5.54 -2.03 25.09
CA MET A 239 6.33 -2.40 26.27
C MET A 239 6.04 -1.51 27.48
N TRP A 240 5.83 -0.21 27.29
CA TRP A 240 5.55 0.74 28.36
C TRP A 240 4.18 0.49 28.99
N ARG A 241 3.14 0.27 28.17
CA ARG A 241 1.76 0.04 28.63
C ARG A 241 1.54 -1.35 29.20
N ASN A 242 2.04 -2.37 28.52
CA ASN A 242 1.79 -3.75 28.93
C ASN A 242 2.84 -4.25 29.93
N THR A 243 3.95 -3.52 30.14
CA THR A 243 5.15 -3.92 30.90
C THR A 243 5.82 -5.18 30.33
N HIS A 244 7.14 -5.27 30.46
CA HIS A 244 7.90 -6.44 30.00
C HIS A 244 7.48 -7.76 30.67
N HIS A 245 6.80 -7.70 31.83
CA HIS A 245 6.28 -8.88 32.52
C HIS A 245 5.06 -9.51 31.85
N ASN A 246 4.29 -8.77 31.04
CA ASN A 246 3.16 -9.32 30.27
C ASN A 246 3.52 -9.63 28.82
N TYR A 247 4.77 -9.43 28.41
CA TYR A 247 5.24 -9.92 27.12
C TYR A 247 5.33 -11.44 27.16
N LYS A 248 4.41 -12.11 26.46
CA LYS A 248 4.33 -13.58 26.38
C LYS A 248 4.84 -14.14 25.05
N GLY A 249 5.65 -13.35 24.33
CA GLY A 249 6.08 -13.63 22.96
C GLY A 249 4.99 -13.28 21.95
N PRO A 250 5.10 -13.83 20.75
CA PRO A 250 5.91 -13.33 19.65
C PRO A 250 5.69 -11.83 19.40
N THR A 251 6.76 -11.10 19.06
CA THR A 251 6.71 -9.64 18.87
C THR A 251 5.63 -9.21 17.88
N LYS A 252 5.38 -10.01 16.84
CA LYS A 252 4.32 -9.72 15.85
C LYS A 252 2.96 -9.53 16.51
N ARG A 253 2.49 -10.52 17.28
CA ARG A 253 1.20 -10.51 17.98
C ARG A 253 1.12 -9.42 19.03
N PHE A 254 2.18 -9.28 19.81
CA PHE A 254 2.24 -8.27 20.86
C PHE A 254 1.99 -6.86 20.30
N LEU A 255 2.60 -6.54 19.15
CA LEU A 255 2.39 -5.26 18.48
C LEU A 255 1.02 -5.16 17.79
N ASN A 256 0.49 -6.28 17.28
CA ASN A 256 -0.86 -6.32 16.71
C ASN A 256 -1.93 -6.02 17.78
N THR A 257 -1.83 -6.63 18.96
CA THR A 257 -2.73 -6.38 20.10
C THR A 257 -2.65 -4.92 20.55
N GLU A 258 -1.46 -4.34 20.65
CA GLU A 258 -1.29 -2.91 20.98
C GLU A 258 -2.02 -2.02 19.96
N MET A 259 -1.83 -2.31 18.67
CA MET A 259 -2.48 -1.56 17.58
C MET A 259 -4.00 -1.69 17.60
N GLU A 260 -4.52 -2.88 17.93
CA GLU A 260 -5.96 -3.11 18.03
C GLU A 260 -6.58 -2.36 19.21
N LEU A 261 -5.99 -2.47 20.40
CA LEU A 261 -6.50 -1.84 21.63
C LEU A 261 -6.48 -0.31 21.55
N HIS A 262 -5.44 0.25 20.93
CA HIS A 262 -5.24 1.69 20.86
C HIS A 262 -5.61 2.30 19.51
N ARG A 263 -6.25 1.53 18.62
CA ARG A 263 -6.66 1.95 17.27
C ARG A 263 -7.30 3.35 17.26
N THR A 264 -8.18 3.62 18.23
CA THR A 264 -8.83 4.91 18.42
C THR A 264 -8.46 5.49 19.78
N LEU A 265 -7.51 6.43 19.79
CA LEU A 265 -7.15 7.24 20.94
C LEU A 265 -8.29 8.23 21.25
N SER A 266 -8.64 8.38 22.52
CA SER A 266 -9.47 9.49 23.01
C SER A 266 -8.71 10.81 22.89
N GLU A 267 -9.41 11.91 22.65
CA GLU A 267 -8.83 13.27 22.58
C GLU A 267 -8.45 13.85 23.97
N GLU A 268 -8.23 13.00 24.97
CA GLU A 268 -7.90 13.41 26.34
C GLU A 268 -6.38 13.50 26.57
#